data_AF-A0A7S2R4Y4-F1
#
_entry.id   AF-A0A7S2R4Y4-F1
#
_cell.length_a   1.000
_cell.length_b   1.000
_cell.length_c   1.000
_cell.angle_alpha   90.00
_cell.angle_beta   90.00
_cell.angle_gamma   90.00
#
_symmetry.space_group_name_H-M   'P 1'
#
loop_
_entity.id
_entity.type
_entity.pdbx_description
1 polymer ?
#
loop_
_entity_poly.entity_id
_entity_poly.type
_entity_poly.pdbx_seq_one_letter_code
_entity_poly.pdbx_strand_id
1 'polypeptide(L)'
;EDGLKGGLILDFNESRGEPTWLGMIGVDFMIGGFSYLHRNIDVVADVMTGSPTSSTGFVTFTDLATVACATTAPICHDPELLIAKVAPDFEDIVWENVHICLTWSKGRELTTNLFLALGAILWSIPVASIQALASIDSLAEIPGMDWLKNVKSDRFSSFINSYLPVVLLLLI
;
A
#
# COMPACT_ATOMS: atom_id res chain seq x y z
N GLU A 1 -55.46 17.77 -18.72
CA GLU A 1 -54.88 16.44 -18.42
C GLU A 1 -53.65 16.25 -19.31
N ASP A 2 -52.58 17.01 -19.09
CA ASP A 2 -51.70 17.01 -17.90
C ASP A 2 -51.08 15.62 -17.72
N GLY A 3 -49.78 15.38 -17.81
CA GLY A 3 -48.64 16.27 -17.94
C GLY A 3 -47.32 15.46 -17.93
N LEU A 4 -46.23 16.19 -18.13
CA LEU A 4 -44.86 15.84 -17.72
C LEU A 4 -44.11 14.77 -18.53
N LYS A 5 -43.91 15.05 -19.83
CA LYS A 5 -42.60 14.78 -20.44
C LYS A 5 -41.64 15.92 -20.06
N GLY A 6 -41.20 15.94 -18.80
CA GLY A 6 -40.03 16.73 -18.39
C GLY A 6 -38.83 16.12 -19.11
N GLY A 7 -38.18 16.79 -20.04
CA GLY A 7 -37.71 18.16 -19.91
C GLY A 7 -36.32 18.14 -19.31
N LEU A 8 -35.38 17.52 -20.04
CA LEU A 8 -33.95 17.81 -19.88
C LEU A 8 -33.38 18.15 -21.26
N ILE A 9 -34.03 19.12 -21.89
CA ILE A 9 -33.40 19.95 -22.91
C ILE A 9 -32.44 20.82 -22.10
N LEU A 10 -31.18 20.38 -21.98
CA LEU A 10 -30.09 21.28 -21.63
C LEU A 10 -29.87 22.15 -22.87
N ASP A 11 -30.71 23.17 -23.01
CA ASP A 11 -30.54 24.24 -23.98
C ASP A 11 -29.32 25.05 -23.54
N PHE A 12 -28.15 24.58 -23.96
CA PHE A 12 -26.90 25.28 -23.76
C PHE A 12 -26.87 26.40 -24.80
N ASN A 13 -27.37 27.56 -24.39
CA ASN A 13 -27.38 28.81 -25.14
C ASN A 13 -25.99 29.09 -25.74
N GLU A 14 -25.86 28.81 -27.03
CA GLU A 14 -24.63 28.89 -27.82
C GLU A 14 -24.31 30.35 -28.14
N SER A 15 -23.69 31.04 -27.18
CA SER A 15 -23.01 32.30 -27.45
C SER A 15 -21.76 32.01 -28.28
N ARG A 16 -21.86 32.21 -29.60
CA ARG A 16 -20.77 32.11 -30.58
C ARG A 16 -19.62 33.06 -30.27
N GLY A 17 -18.73 32.66 -29.37
CA GLY A 17 -17.32 33.02 -29.39
C GLY A 17 -16.55 31.89 -30.05
N GLU A 18 -15.59 32.20 -30.92
CA GLU A 18 -14.77 31.17 -31.56
C GLU A 18 -14.19 30.22 -30.51
N PRO A 19 -14.26 28.89 -30.70
CA PRO A 19 -13.74 27.94 -29.73
C PRO A 19 -12.23 28.14 -29.62
N THR A 20 -11.80 28.87 -28.60
CA THR A 20 -10.38 28.94 -28.24
C THR A 20 -9.88 27.52 -28.07
N TRP A 21 -8.76 27.18 -28.72
CA TRP A 21 -8.17 25.84 -28.72
C TRP A 21 -8.01 25.23 -27.31
N LEU A 22 -7.80 26.07 -26.30
CA LEU A 22 -7.77 25.68 -24.88
C LEU A 22 -9.12 25.18 -24.34
N GLY A 23 -10.23 25.78 -24.77
CA GLY A 23 -11.58 25.35 -24.41
C GLY A 23 -11.95 24.01 -25.04
N MET A 24 -11.52 23.76 -26.28
CA MET A 24 -11.73 22.47 -26.95
C MET A 24 -10.97 21.34 -26.26
N ILE A 25 -9.69 21.57 -25.91
CA ILE A 25 -8.88 20.61 -25.13
C ILE A 25 -9.48 20.35 -23.74
N GLY A 26 -10.00 21.39 -23.08
CA GLY A 26 -10.66 21.26 -21.77
C GLY A 26 -11.93 20.42 -21.84
N VAL A 27 -12.77 20.64 -22.86
CA VAL A 27 -14.00 19.86 -23.06
C VAL A 27 -13.69 18.41 -23.43
N ASP A 28 -12.69 18.16 -24.28
CA ASP A 28 -12.25 16.81 -24.64
C ASP A 28 -11.69 16.04 -23.42
N PHE A 29 -10.95 16.72 -22.53
CA PHE A 29 -10.50 16.11 -21.27
C PHE A 29 -11.68 15.76 -20.34
N MET A 30 -12.67 16.65 -20.23
CA MET A 30 -13.86 16.41 -19.40
C MET A 30 -14.71 15.26 -19.95
N ILE A 31 -14.90 15.20 -21.27
CA ILE A 31 -15.62 14.09 -21.95
C ILE A 31 -14.84 12.79 -21.81
N GLY A 32 -13.52 12.81 -21.97
CA GLY A 32 -12.65 11.65 -21.77
C GLY A 32 -12.69 11.14 -20.33
N GLY A 33 -12.61 12.03 -19.35
CA GLY A 33 -12.74 11.70 -17.92
C GLY A 33 -14.11 11.13 -17.57
N PHE A 34 -15.19 11.73 -18.10
CA PHE A 34 -16.55 11.23 -17.90
C PHE A 34 -16.74 9.83 -18.52
N SER A 35 -16.19 9.61 -19.72
CA SER A 35 -16.24 8.30 -20.39
C SER A 35 -15.48 7.22 -19.62
N TYR A 36 -14.35 7.59 -19.01
CA TYR A 36 -13.60 6.68 -18.14
C TYR A 36 -14.38 6.30 -16.88
N LEU A 37 -15.04 7.28 -16.24
CA LEU A 37 -15.91 7.02 -15.09
C LEU A 37 -17.08 6.10 -15.46
N HIS A 38 -17.76 6.36 -16.57
CA HIS A 38 -18.87 5.53 -17.03
C HIS A 38 -18.44 4.08 -17.25
N ARG A 39 -17.28 3.88 -17.89
CA ARG A 39 -16.74 2.52 -18.12
C ARG A 39 -16.40 1.79 -16.83
N ASN A 40 -15.82 2.47 -15.84
CA ASN A 40 -15.50 1.84 -14.56
C ASN A 40 -16.77 1.48 -13.78
N ILE A 41 -17.81 2.33 -13.83
CA ILE A 41 -19.10 2.06 -13.19
C ILE A 41 -19.78 0.87 -13.86
N ASP A 42 -19.79 0.79 -15.19
CA ASP A 42 -20.40 -0.32 -15.92
C ASP A 42 -19.71 -1.65 -15.62
N VAL A 43 -18.37 -1.67 -15.57
CA VAL A 43 -17.61 -2.89 -15.20
C VAL A 43 -17.95 -3.33 -13.78
N VAL A 44 -18.03 -2.40 -12.83
CA VAL A 44 -18.39 -2.72 -11.44
C VAL A 44 -19.85 -3.18 -11.35
N ALA A 45 -20.76 -2.54 -12.07
CA ALA A 45 -22.17 -2.91 -12.10
C ALA A 45 -22.37 -4.31 -12.71
N ASP A 46 -21.71 -4.62 -13.82
CA ASP A 46 -21.76 -5.93 -14.47
C ASP A 46 -21.22 -7.03 -13.54
N VAL A 47 -20.08 -6.77 -12.88
CA VAL A 47 -19.52 -7.67 -11.86
C VAL A 47 -20.49 -7.86 -10.69
N MET A 48 -21.16 -6.82 -10.21
CA MET A 48 -22.13 -6.94 -9.11
C MET A 48 -23.42 -7.66 -9.53
N THR A 49 -23.89 -7.48 -10.77
CA THR A 49 -25.08 -8.18 -11.30
C THR A 49 -24.78 -9.62 -11.69
N GLY A 50 -23.55 -9.92 -12.10
CA GLY A 50 -23.04 -11.23 -12.46
C GLY A 50 -22.35 -11.92 -11.28
N SER A 51 -23.01 -11.98 -10.12
CA SER A 51 -22.60 -12.72 -8.90
C SER A 51 -21.10 -13.08 -8.84
N PRO A 52 -20.23 -12.17 -8.36
CA PRO A 52 -18.84 -12.50 -8.13
C PRO A 52 -18.82 -13.38 -6.87
N THR A 53 -18.82 -14.70 -7.06
CA THR A 53 -18.78 -15.66 -5.95
C THR A 53 -17.39 -15.65 -5.34
N SER A 54 -17.16 -14.79 -4.36
CA SER A 54 -15.99 -14.89 -3.49
C SER A 54 -16.24 -15.95 -2.40
N SER A 55 -15.18 -16.59 -1.94
CA SER A 55 -15.22 -17.62 -0.89
C SER A 55 -15.35 -17.03 0.53
N THR A 56 -15.42 -15.70 0.66
CA THR A 56 -15.53 -14.97 1.92
C THR A 56 -16.86 -14.22 2.00
N GLY A 57 -17.43 -14.12 3.21
CA GLY A 57 -18.69 -13.43 3.44
C GLY A 57 -18.87 -13.05 4.91
N PHE A 58 -19.76 -12.08 5.15
CA PHE A 58 -20.10 -11.61 6.49
C PHE A 58 -21.43 -12.20 6.94
N VAL A 59 -21.48 -12.70 8.18
CA VAL A 59 -22.69 -13.26 8.79
C VAL A 59 -23.00 -12.48 10.07
N THR A 60 -24.20 -11.92 10.14
CA THR A 60 -24.68 -11.20 11.32
C THR A 60 -25.59 -12.10 12.15
N PHE A 61 -25.38 -12.11 13.46
CA PHE A 61 -26.22 -12.84 14.41
C PHE A 61 -27.03 -11.85 15.24
N THR A 62 -28.14 -12.32 15.82
CA THR A 62 -28.99 -11.51 16.71
C THR A 62 -28.44 -11.41 18.13
N ASP A 63 -27.59 -12.36 18.54
CA ASP A 63 -27.06 -12.45 19.90
C ASP A 63 -25.54 -12.66 19.89
N LEU A 64 -24.85 -12.00 20.82
CA LEU A 64 -23.39 -12.04 20.97
C LEU A 64 -22.93 -13.44 21.42
N ALA A 65 -23.71 -14.13 22.25
CA ALA A 65 -23.37 -15.49 22.67
C ALA A 65 -23.27 -16.44 21.46
N THR A 66 -24.14 -16.27 20.47
CA THR A 66 -24.10 -17.07 19.24
C THR A 66 -22.86 -16.75 18.40
N VAL A 67 -22.45 -15.47 18.33
CA VAL A 67 -21.20 -15.06 17.66
C VAL A 67 -19.99 -15.72 18.33
N ALA A 68 -19.92 -15.71 19.66
CA ALA A 68 -18.82 -16.31 20.41
C ALA A 68 -18.74 -17.83 20.17
N CYS A 69 -19.89 -18.52 20.16
CA CYS A 69 -19.95 -19.94 19.84
C CYS A 69 -19.52 -20.22 18.39
N ALA A 70 -20.01 -19.45 17.41
CA ALA A 70 -19.70 -19.65 15.99
C ALA A 70 -18.23 -19.38 15.65
N THR A 71 -17.58 -18.45 16.35
CA THR A 71 -16.17 -18.10 16.12
C THR A 71 -15.19 -19.04 16.82
N THR A 72 -15.62 -19.69 17.90
CA THR A 72 -14.75 -20.58 18.68
C THR A 72 -14.91 -22.06 18.32
N ALA A 73 -16.10 -22.46 17.87
CA ALA A 73 -16.38 -23.85 17.51
C ALA A 73 -15.88 -24.19 16.09
N PRO A 74 -15.30 -25.38 15.87
CA PRO A 74 -15.00 -25.86 14.53
C PRO A 74 -16.32 -26.15 13.78
N ILE A 75 -16.51 -25.47 12.65
CA ILE A 75 -17.76 -25.57 11.85
C ILE A 75 -17.70 -26.73 10.84
N CYS A 76 -16.50 -27.09 10.38
CA CYS A 76 -16.27 -28.16 9.41
C CYS A 76 -15.26 -29.18 9.95
N HIS A 77 -15.27 -30.39 9.38
CA HIS A 77 -14.25 -31.40 9.65
C HIS A 77 -12.84 -30.91 9.26
N ASP A 78 -12.75 -30.22 8.12
CA ASP A 78 -11.52 -29.62 7.63
C ASP A 78 -11.40 -28.18 8.15
N PRO A 79 -10.42 -27.87 9.02
CA PRO A 79 -10.31 -26.56 9.67
C PRO A 79 -9.87 -25.44 8.71
N GLU A 80 -9.36 -25.77 7.52
CA GLU A 80 -8.90 -24.78 6.53
C GLU A 80 -10.00 -24.33 5.55
N LEU A 81 -11.12 -25.05 5.47
CA LEU A 81 -12.18 -24.75 4.49
C LEU A 81 -13.13 -23.65 4.96
N LEU A 82 -13.48 -23.63 6.25
CA LEU A 82 -14.45 -22.68 6.80
C LEU A 82 -13.91 -22.10 8.10
N ILE A 83 -13.38 -20.88 8.00
CA ILE A 83 -12.81 -20.14 9.13
C ILE A 83 -13.74 -18.99 9.49
N ALA A 84 -14.35 -19.06 10.67
CA ALA A 84 -15.10 -17.96 11.23
C ALA A 84 -14.17 -17.09 12.10
N LYS A 85 -14.17 -15.78 11.85
CA LYS A 85 -13.47 -14.78 12.68
C LYS A 85 -14.44 -13.68 13.05
N VAL A 86 -14.22 -13.06 14.21
CA VAL A 86 -14.93 -11.84 14.59
C VAL A 86 -14.56 -10.76 13.57
N ALA A 87 -15.57 -10.16 12.95
CA ALA A 87 -15.35 -9.08 12.00
C ALA A 87 -14.81 -7.83 12.73
N PRO A 88 -13.79 -7.15 12.16
CA PRO A 88 -13.35 -5.85 12.65
C PRO A 88 -14.40 -4.77 12.30
N ASP A 89 -14.20 -3.56 12.82
CA ASP A 89 -15.09 -2.44 12.54
C ASP A 89 -15.05 -2.06 11.04
N PHE A 90 -16.10 -1.41 10.54
CA PHE A 90 -16.27 -1.21 9.09
C PHE A 90 -15.15 -0.37 8.45
N GLU A 91 -14.55 0.55 9.20
CA GLU A 91 -13.44 1.41 8.73
C GLU A 91 -12.11 0.66 8.68
N ASP A 92 -11.95 -0.39 9.49
CA ASP A 92 -10.72 -1.19 9.57
C ASP A 92 -10.66 -2.28 8.48
N ILE A 93 -11.73 -2.44 7.69
CA ILE A 93 -11.79 -3.44 6.63
C ILE A 93 -11.14 -2.91 5.35
N VAL A 94 -10.02 -3.53 4.96
CA VAL A 94 -9.39 -3.29 3.65
C VAL A 94 -10.13 -4.09 2.58
N TRP A 95 -11.15 -3.50 1.96
CA TRP A 95 -12.03 -4.14 0.97
C TRP A 95 -11.30 -4.79 -0.21
N GLU A 96 -10.18 -4.20 -0.62
CA GLU A 96 -9.33 -4.74 -1.70
C GLU A 96 -8.75 -6.12 -1.35
N ASN A 97 -8.61 -6.46 -0.07
CA ASN A 97 -8.04 -7.74 0.37
C ASN A 97 -9.10 -8.78 0.76
N VAL A 98 -10.37 -8.38 0.93
CA VAL A 98 -11.44 -9.26 1.45
C VAL A 98 -11.72 -10.45 0.53
N HIS A 99 -11.56 -10.28 -0.78
CA HIS A 99 -11.87 -11.31 -1.77
C HIS A 99 -10.77 -12.36 -1.97
N ILE A 100 -9.63 -12.22 -1.30
CA ILE A 100 -8.45 -13.08 -1.52
C ILE A 100 -8.62 -14.41 -0.76
N CYS A 101 -8.49 -15.52 -1.49
CA CYS A 101 -8.50 -16.85 -0.90
C CYS A 101 -7.29 -17.10 0.01
N LEU A 102 -7.50 -17.80 1.13
CA LEU A 102 -6.47 -18.10 2.13
C LEU A 102 -5.26 -18.85 1.54
N THR A 103 -5.48 -19.78 0.61
CA THR A 103 -4.41 -20.52 -0.07
C THR A 103 -3.46 -19.59 -0.84
N TRP A 104 -4.01 -18.56 -1.48
CA TRP A 104 -3.23 -17.56 -2.19
C TRP A 104 -2.49 -16.63 -1.23
N SER A 105 -3.13 -16.29 -0.10
CA SER A 105 -2.51 -15.49 0.96
C SER A 105 -1.28 -16.18 1.55
N LYS A 106 -1.34 -17.49 1.84
CA LYS A 106 -0.20 -18.28 2.35
C LYS A 106 1.01 -18.23 1.40
N GLY A 107 0.77 -18.30 0.08
CA GLY A 107 1.83 -18.19 -0.92
C GLY A 107 2.51 -16.81 -0.92
N ARG A 108 1.70 -15.74 -0.82
CA ARG A 108 2.22 -14.37 -0.73
C ARG A 108 3.03 -14.14 0.54
N GLU A 109 2.55 -14.66 1.68
CA GLU A 109 3.26 -14.58 2.95
C GLU A 109 4.67 -15.20 2.87
N LEU A 110 4.78 -16.39 2.26
CA LEU A 110 6.06 -17.05 2.05
C LEU A 110 7.00 -16.21 1.18
N THR A 111 6.49 -15.68 0.07
CA THR A 111 7.28 -14.83 -0.84
C THR A 111 7.73 -13.53 -0.17
N THR A 112 6.84 -12.86 0.56
CA THR A 112 7.18 -11.65 1.31
C THR A 112 8.22 -11.93 2.38
N ASN A 113 8.09 -13.02 3.14
CA ASN A 113 9.06 -13.39 4.16
C ASN A 113 10.44 -13.70 3.54
N LEU A 114 10.47 -14.38 2.39
CA LEU A 114 11.71 -14.65 1.67
C LEU A 114 12.39 -13.35 1.20
N PHE A 115 11.64 -12.43 0.59
CA PHE A 115 12.17 -11.13 0.17
C PHE A 115 12.62 -10.28 1.35
N LEU A 116 11.92 -10.34 2.48
CA LEU A 116 12.31 -9.64 3.70
C LEU A 116 13.62 -10.20 4.27
N ALA A 117 13.77 -11.53 4.31
CA ALA A 117 15.01 -12.18 4.73
C ALA A 117 16.18 -11.85 3.79
N LEU A 118 15.96 -11.93 2.48
CA LEU A 118 16.97 -11.55 1.48
C LEU A 118 17.33 -10.06 1.58
N GLY A 119 16.34 -9.19 1.76
CA GLY A 119 16.53 -7.76 1.98
C GLY A 119 17.38 -7.49 3.22
N ALA A 120 17.12 -8.19 4.34
CA ALA A 120 17.91 -8.07 5.56
C ALA A 120 19.36 -8.54 5.38
N ILE A 121 19.59 -9.65 4.65
CA ILE A 121 20.94 -10.14 4.36
C ILE A 121 21.66 -9.17 3.42
N LEU A 122 21.01 -8.71 2.36
CA LEU A 122 21.59 -7.71 1.45
C LEU A 122 21.88 -6.39 2.16
N TRP A 123 21.06 -6.00 3.15
CA TRP A 123 21.28 -4.83 3.99
C TRP A 123 22.49 -4.94 4.92
N SER A 124 22.93 -6.16 5.24
CA SER A 124 24.16 -6.34 6.02
C SER A 124 25.42 -5.83 5.30
N ILE A 125 25.41 -5.82 3.96
CA ILE A 125 26.54 -5.38 3.12
C ILE A 125 26.85 -3.88 3.29
N PRO A 126 25.89 -2.94 3.10
CA PRO A 126 26.15 -1.53 3.32
C PRO A 126 26.46 -1.23 4.79
N VAL A 127 25.79 -1.89 5.73
CA VAL A 127 26.06 -1.73 7.17
C VAL A 127 27.50 -2.13 7.51
N ALA A 128 27.96 -3.29 7.05
CA ALA A 128 29.34 -3.74 7.26
C ALA A 128 30.36 -2.80 6.58
N SER A 129 30.02 -2.29 5.39
CA SER A 129 30.87 -1.35 4.65
C SER A 129 31.03 -0.02 5.40
N ILE A 130 29.95 0.52 5.97
CA ILE A 130 29.99 1.73 6.82
C ILE A 130 30.81 1.48 8.09
N GLN A 131 30.65 0.31 8.73
CA GLN A 131 31.43 -0.06 9.91
C GLN A 131 32.93 -0.17 9.59
N ALA A 132 33.28 -0.75 8.44
CA ALA A 132 34.67 -0.81 7.98
C ALA A 132 35.23 0.60 7.71
N LEU A 133 34.48 1.45 7.00
CA LEU A 133 34.89 2.83 6.70
C LEU A 133 34.96 3.73 7.93
N ALA A 134 34.18 3.44 8.98
CA ALA A 134 34.17 4.23 10.20
C ALA A 134 35.37 3.98 11.12
N SER A 135 36.27 3.07 10.75
CA SER A 135 37.53 2.84 11.46
C SER A 135 38.53 3.96 11.14
N ILE A 136 39.13 4.56 12.17
CA ILE A 136 40.11 5.66 12.04
C ILE A 136 41.24 5.34 11.06
N ASP A 137 41.70 4.09 11.01
CA ASP A 137 42.78 3.67 10.11
C ASP A 137 42.35 3.77 8.63
N SER A 138 41.08 3.50 8.32
CA SER A 138 40.51 3.63 6.97
C SER A 138 40.22 5.09 6.58
N LEU A 139 39.83 5.94 7.53
CA LEU A 139 39.70 7.39 7.29
C LEU A 139 41.05 8.08 7.07
N ALA A 140 42.11 7.59 7.71
CA ALA A 140 43.46 8.13 7.62
C ALA A 140 44.17 7.79 6.28
N GLU A 141 43.56 6.91 5.47
CA GLU A 141 44.01 6.53 4.12
C GLU A 141 43.33 7.35 3.01
N ILE A 142 42.27 8.12 3.35
CA ILE A 142 41.57 9.00 2.41
C ILE A 142 42.41 10.28 2.17
N PRO A 143 42.73 10.64 0.92
CA PRO A 143 43.50 11.82 0.60
C PRO A 143 42.72 13.09 1.02
N GLY A 144 43.23 13.81 2.02
CA GLY A 144 42.62 15.02 2.60
C GLY A 144 42.42 14.98 4.13
N MET A 145 42.61 13.83 4.78
CA MET A 145 42.41 13.64 6.23
C MET A 145 43.69 13.30 7.03
N ASP A 146 44.87 13.61 6.49
CA ASP A 146 46.16 13.37 7.19
C ASP A 146 46.29 14.15 8.51
N TRP A 147 45.52 15.23 8.71
CA TRP A 147 45.47 15.96 9.98
C TRP A 147 44.93 15.10 11.15
N LEU A 148 44.13 14.07 10.85
CA LEU A 148 43.58 13.14 11.83
C LEU A 148 44.67 12.25 12.45
N LYS A 149 45.75 11.95 11.72
CA LYS A 149 46.95 11.25 12.25
C LYS A 149 47.70 12.11 13.27
N ASN A 150 47.65 13.44 13.12
CA ASN A 150 48.36 14.38 14.00
C ASN A 150 47.55 14.77 15.26
N VAL A 151 46.22 14.57 15.25
CA VAL A 151 45.31 14.82 16.39
C VAL A 151 44.91 13.49 17.06
N LYS A 152 45.89 12.60 17.29
CA LYS A 152 45.69 11.39 18.10
C LYS A 152 45.56 11.77 19.59
N SER A 153 44.44 12.39 19.96
CA SER A 153 44.01 12.41 21.36
C SER A 153 43.08 11.22 21.58
N ASP A 154 43.42 10.38 22.55
CA ASP A 154 42.78 9.08 22.82
C ASP A 154 41.24 9.17 22.95
N ARG A 155 40.75 10.32 23.45
CA ARG A 155 39.32 10.59 23.61
C ARG A 155 38.62 10.91 22.28
N PHE A 156 39.20 11.75 21.42
CA PHE A 156 38.56 12.10 20.14
C PHE A 156 38.49 10.91 19.19
N SER A 157 39.53 10.08 19.18
CA SER A 157 39.53 8.83 18.42
C SER A 157 38.42 7.88 18.86
N SER A 158 38.21 7.71 20.17
CA SER A 158 37.12 6.90 20.69
C SER A 158 35.73 7.47 20.33
N PHE A 159 35.55 8.79 20.37
CA PHE A 159 34.28 9.43 19.97
C PHE A 159 33.97 9.26 18.48
N ILE A 160 34.94 9.43 17.59
CA ILE A 160 34.71 9.30 16.14
C ILE A 160 34.37 7.85 15.77
N ASN A 161 35.14 6.86 16.24
CA ASN A 161 34.86 5.44 15.99
C ASN A 161 33.47 5.01 16.50
N SER A 162 32.95 5.66 17.55
CA SER A 162 31.65 5.30 18.14
C SER A 162 30.48 6.00 17.48
N TYR A 163 30.64 7.27 17.07
CA TYR A 163 29.54 8.13 16.63
C TYR A 163 29.42 8.20 15.10
N LEU A 164 30.53 8.10 14.37
CA LEU A 164 30.56 8.17 12.91
C LEU A 164 29.80 7.03 12.21
N PRO A 165 29.88 5.76 12.66
CA PRO A 165 29.05 4.70 12.09
C PRO A 165 27.55 4.97 12.30
N VAL A 166 27.17 5.50 13.46
CA VAL A 166 25.76 5.78 13.82
C VAL A 166 25.19 6.89 12.94
N VAL A 167 25.94 7.96 12.72
CA VAL A 167 25.50 9.07 11.86
C VAL A 167 25.43 8.66 10.39
N LEU A 168 26.40 7.88 9.89
CA LEU A 168 26.36 7.34 8.53
C LEU A 168 25.18 6.38 8.32
N LEU A 169 24.85 5.57 9.33
CA LEU A 169 23.66 4.70 9.29
C LEU A 169 22.35 5.48 9.33
N LEU A 170 22.30 6.64 9.97
CA LEU A 170 21.09 7.49 10.02
C LEU A 170 20.85 8.23 8.70
N LEU A 171 21.89 8.43 7.89
CA LEU A 171 21.82 9.19 6.64
C LEU A 171 21.29 8.35 5.46
N ILE A 172 21.35 7.03 5.58
CA ILE A 172 20.87 6.04 4.61
C ILE A 172 19.48 5.55 5.04
#